data_AF-A0A7X9E4Z5-F1
#
_entry.id   AF-A0A7X9E4Z5-F1
#
_cell.length_a   1.000
_cell.length_b   1.000
_cell.length_c   1.000
_cell.angle_alpha   90.00
_cell.angle_beta   90.00
_cell.angle_gamma   90.00
#
_symmetry.space_group_name_H-M   'P 1'
#
loop_
_entity.id
_entity.type
_entity.pdbx_description
1 polymer ?
#
loop_
_entity_poly.entity_id
_entity_poly.type
_entity_poly.pdbx_seq_one_letter_code
_entity_poly.pdbx_strand_id
1 'polypeptide(L)'
;MATYNKIFGGGNYNAQNVIKIVMSNTPAEAPFLKAWDDTDCDSVEKEIFTGTTGNSNEPMIIAKETTSGTSGSNWVTSVTKQSEGASSNKLKGNDNYLVFPNTNTTQYFNIALLLPCDITLGSYTATLQFIGYFSASTTITWYFNNATNGGTEASPSWSTWGNYSIYFTGANSSTSTMKAIIIPQSGNAINDEEWIQVS
;
A
#
# COMPACT_ATOMS: atom_id res chain seq x y z
N MET A 1 -21.73 3.00 13.42
CA MET A 1 -20.50 2.34 13.93
C MET A 1 -19.66 2.04 12.71
N ALA A 2 -18.35 2.31 12.75
CA ALA A 2 -17.49 2.06 11.60
C ALA A 2 -17.42 0.55 11.29
N THR A 3 -17.51 0.19 10.02
CA THR A 3 -17.36 -1.20 9.53
C THR A 3 -16.14 -1.31 8.64
N TYR A 4 -15.40 -2.41 8.75
CA TYR A 4 -14.15 -2.65 8.03
C TYR A 4 -14.20 -3.97 7.26
N ASN A 5 -13.52 -4.00 6.11
CA ASN A 5 -13.30 -5.20 5.30
C ASN A 5 -11.81 -5.51 5.19
N LYS A 6 -11.45 -6.78 5.40
CA LYS A 6 -10.05 -7.22 5.31
C LYS A 6 -9.64 -7.36 3.84
N ILE A 7 -8.43 -6.90 3.54
CA ILE A 7 -7.79 -7.11 2.23
C ILE A 7 -7.14 -8.50 2.24
N PHE A 8 -7.55 -9.37 1.32
CA PHE A 8 -6.89 -10.65 1.13
C PHE A 8 -5.49 -10.44 0.54
N GLY A 9 -4.47 -11.05 1.15
CA GLY A 9 -3.08 -10.99 0.66
C GLY A 9 -2.35 -9.66 0.91
N GLY A 10 -2.99 -8.70 1.59
CA GLY A 10 -2.37 -7.41 1.95
C GLY A 10 -1.25 -7.55 2.97
N GLY A 11 -0.17 -6.79 2.82
CA GLY A 11 1.01 -6.83 3.67
C GLY A 11 2.11 -7.75 3.12
N ASN A 12 2.84 -8.44 4.01
CA ASN A 12 4.03 -9.22 3.65
C ASN A 12 3.73 -10.64 3.11
N TYR A 13 2.63 -10.80 2.38
CA TYR A 13 2.21 -12.09 1.82
C TYR A 13 2.64 -12.26 0.36
N ASN A 14 2.75 -13.51 -0.07
CA ASN A 14 2.92 -13.89 -1.48
C ASN A 14 1.55 -13.87 -2.17
N ALA A 15 1.21 -12.73 -2.76
CA ALA A 15 -0.08 -12.49 -3.40
C ALA A 15 0.07 -11.49 -4.55
N GLN A 16 -0.65 -11.71 -5.64
CA GLN A 16 -0.72 -10.79 -6.77
C GLN A 16 -2.01 -9.98 -6.71
N ASN A 17 -3.12 -10.65 -6.38
CA ASN A 17 -4.46 -10.09 -6.41
C ASN A 17 -4.82 -9.44 -5.08
N VAL A 18 -4.18 -8.31 -4.76
CA VAL A 18 -4.33 -7.62 -3.47
C VAL A 18 -5.12 -6.32 -3.65
N ILE A 19 -4.48 -5.32 -4.26
CA ILE A 19 -5.09 -4.06 -4.67
C ILE A 19 -5.00 -3.98 -6.18
N LYS A 20 -6.04 -3.44 -6.83
CA LYS A 20 -5.97 -3.07 -8.24
C LYS A 20 -6.51 -1.69 -8.53
N ILE A 21 -5.92 -1.05 -9.53
CA ILE A 21 -6.39 0.20 -10.12
C ILE A 21 -6.82 -0.10 -11.55
N VAL A 22 -8.07 0.23 -11.87
CA VAL A 22 -8.64 0.08 -13.21
C VAL A 22 -8.80 1.46 -13.84
N MET A 23 -8.26 1.61 -15.04
CA MET A 23 -8.31 2.80 -15.87
C MET A 23 -9.13 2.51 -17.12
N SER A 24 -9.96 3.46 -17.57
CA SER A 24 -10.74 3.28 -18.81
C SER A 24 -9.90 3.37 -20.09
N ASN A 25 -8.72 3.98 -20.02
CA ASN A 25 -7.79 4.13 -21.14
C ASN A 25 -6.39 3.67 -20.72
N THR A 26 -5.61 3.20 -21.68
CA THR A 26 -4.18 2.91 -21.46
C THR A 26 -3.44 4.24 -21.24
N PRO A 27 -2.58 4.35 -20.22
CA PRO A 27 -1.82 5.56 -19.98
C PRO A 27 -0.77 5.76 -21.08
N ALA A 28 -0.51 7.02 -21.45
CA ALA A 28 0.49 7.40 -22.44
C ALA A 28 1.93 7.14 -21.95
N GLU A 29 2.11 7.14 -20.64
CA GLU A 29 3.39 6.91 -19.95
C GLU A 29 3.18 5.95 -18.77
N ALA A 30 4.28 5.48 -18.17
CA ALA A 30 4.21 4.61 -17.00
C ALA A 30 3.54 5.37 -15.84
N PRO A 31 2.38 4.91 -15.33
CA PRO A 31 1.80 5.55 -14.16
C PRO A 31 2.60 5.18 -12.92
N PHE A 32 2.43 5.95 -11.86
CA PHE A 32 3.19 5.76 -10.62
C PHE A 32 2.34 6.04 -9.38
N LEU A 33 2.75 5.43 -8.26
CA LEU A 33 2.16 5.60 -6.94
C LEU A 33 3.17 6.28 -6.01
N LYS A 34 2.74 7.38 -5.40
CA LYS A 34 3.47 8.14 -4.39
C LYS A 34 2.76 8.08 -3.05
N ALA A 35 3.50 8.41 -2.00
CA ALA A 35 2.95 8.55 -0.66
C ALA A 35 3.40 9.86 -0.02
N TRP A 36 2.48 10.55 0.65
CA TRP A 36 2.62 11.91 1.18
C TRP A 36 2.06 12.02 2.61
N ASP A 37 2.46 13.07 3.33
CA ASP A 37 1.96 13.36 4.68
C ASP A 37 0.51 13.84 4.70
N ASP A 38 0.10 14.50 3.65
CA ASP A 38 -1.11 15.30 3.56
C ASP A 38 -1.81 15.07 2.21
N THR A 39 -3.00 15.64 2.07
CA THR A 39 -3.81 15.52 0.85
C THR A 39 -3.40 16.49 -0.24
N ASP A 40 -2.65 17.54 0.10
CA ASP A 40 -2.14 18.53 -0.86
C ASP A 40 -0.91 17.99 -1.62
N CYS A 41 -0.34 16.88 -1.13
CA CYS A 41 0.78 16.15 -1.70
C CYS A 41 2.05 17.02 -1.77
N ASP A 42 2.34 17.76 -0.70
CA ASP A 42 3.48 18.68 -0.64
C ASP A 42 4.51 18.40 0.46
N SER A 43 4.20 17.54 1.45
CA SER A 43 5.12 17.18 2.54
C SER A 43 5.41 15.67 2.70
N VAL A 44 6.61 15.39 3.22
CA VAL A 44 7.15 14.06 3.56
C VAL A 44 8.05 14.12 4.81
N GLU A 45 7.71 15.00 5.74
CA GLU A 45 8.43 15.30 6.97
C GLU A 45 8.03 14.41 8.16
N LYS A 46 6.87 13.72 8.13
CA LYS A 46 6.49 12.82 9.24
C LYS A 46 7.43 11.63 9.33
N GLU A 47 7.52 11.08 10.54
CA GLU A 47 8.38 9.94 10.88
C GLU A 47 8.17 8.73 9.96
N ILE A 48 6.93 8.49 9.49
CA ILE A 48 6.62 7.40 8.55
C ILE A 48 7.38 7.49 7.22
N PHE A 49 7.84 8.69 6.83
CA PHE A 49 8.61 8.95 5.61
C PHE A 49 10.08 9.26 5.87
N THR A 50 10.41 9.86 7.01
CA THR A 50 11.81 10.13 7.38
C THR A 50 12.49 8.91 7.99
N GLY A 51 11.72 7.97 8.54
CA GLY A 51 12.24 6.85 9.30
C GLY A 51 12.78 7.25 10.67
N THR A 52 13.42 6.28 11.31
CA THR A 52 14.10 6.39 12.60
C THR A 52 15.53 5.84 12.50
N THR A 53 16.30 5.92 13.58
CA THR A 53 17.63 5.30 13.57
C THR A 53 17.55 3.77 13.43
N GLY A 54 16.55 3.14 14.05
CA GLY A 54 16.32 1.69 14.01
C GLY A 54 16.04 1.11 12.63
N ASN A 55 15.53 1.90 11.68
CA ASN A 55 15.40 1.51 10.27
C ASN A 55 16.36 2.24 9.32
N SER A 56 17.43 2.86 9.84
CA SER A 56 18.42 3.61 9.03
C SER A 56 17.85 4.85 8.31
N ASN A 57 16.86 5.51 8.92
CA ASN A 57 16.18 6.71 8.41
C ASN A 57 15.56 6.45 7.02
N GLU A 58 14.82 5.35 6.91
CA GLU A 58 14.12 4.96 5.68
C GLU A 58 12.60 5.06 5.82
N PRO A 59 11.88 5.33 4.71
CA PRO A 59 10.42 5.34 4.73
C PRO A 59 9.85 3.98 5.13
N MET A 60 8.72 4.00 5.81
CA MET A 60 8.08 2.81 6.39
C MET A 60 7.02 2.20 5.46
N ILE A 61 6.45 2.99 4.55
CA ILE A 61 5.48 2.51 3.56
C ILE A 61 6.24 1.88 2.41
N ILE A 62 5.96 0.62 2.12
CA ILE A 62 6.62 -0.15 1.07
C ILE A 62 5.55 -0.66 0.13
N ALA A 63 5.74 -0.47 -1.17
CA ALA A 63 4.83 -0.96 -2.18
C ALA A 63 5.56 -1.76 -3.24
N LYS A 64 4.83 -2.70 -3.85
CA LYS A 64 5.34 -3.57 -4.90
C LYS A 64 4.28 -3.79 -5.96
N GLU A 65 4.64 -3.52 -7.19
CA GLU A 65 3.86 -3.81 -8.38
C GLU A 65 3.77 -5.33 -8.56
N THR A 66 2.57 -5.82 -8.89
CA THR A 66 2.28 -7.25 -9.02
C THR A 66 1.52 -7.58 -10.31
N THR A 67 1.37 -6.65 -11.25
CA THR A 67 0.67 -6.91 -12.53
C THR A 67 1.35 -8.01 -13.32
N SER A 68 2.68 -8.14 -13.22
CA SER A 68 3.46 -9.19 -13.87
C SER A 68 3.57 -10.51 -13.08
N GLY A 69 3.12 -10.56 -11.83
CA GLY A 69 3.18 -11.77 -10.99
C GLY A 69 3.06 -11.50 -9.48
N THR A 70 2.98 -12.57 -8.69
CA THR A 70 2.90 -12.46 -7.23
C THR A 70 4.22 -11.98 -6.62
N SER A 71 4.13 -11.30 -5.47
CA SER A 71 5.31 -11.05 -4.64
C SER A 71 5.89 -12.37 -4.11
N GLY A 72 7.21 -12.48 -3.96
CA GLY A 72 7.78 -13.56 -3.15
C GLY A 72 7.33 -13.45 -1.69
N SER A 73 7.37 -14.55 -0.93
CA SER A 73 7.20 -14.47 0.53
C SER A 73 8.25 -13.56 1.15
N ASN A 74 7.89 -12.81 2.18
CA ASN A 74 8.78 -11.86 2.86
C ASN A 74 9.35 -10.75 1.96
N TRP A 75 8.65 -10.41 0.87
CA TRP A 75 9.12 -9.44 -0.13
C TRP A 75 9.51 -8.09 0.47
N VAL A 76 8.85 -7.65 1.55
CA VAL A 76 9.13 -6.35 2.19
C VAL A 76 10.59 -6.26 2.67
N THR A 77 11.14 -7.37 3.18
CA THR A 77 12.51 -7.42 3.73
C THR A 77 13.60 -7.34 2.65
N SER A 78 13.26 -7.62 1.38
CA SER A 78 14.19 -7.52 0.26
C SER A 78 14.05 -6.23 -0.53
N VAL A 79 13.12 -5.33 -0.15
CA VAL A 79 12.97 -4.03 -0.81
C VAL A 79 14.01 -3.05 -0.30
N THR A 80 14.99 -2.77 -1.15
CA THR A 80 15.91 -1.64 -0.97
C THR A 80 15.23 -0.37 -1.45
N LYS A 81 15.41 0.74 -0.71
CA LYS A 81 15.01 2.07 -1.17
C LYS A 81 15.76 2.41 -2.46
N GLN A 82 15.03 2.72 -3.53
CA GLN A 82 15.60 3.18 -4.79
C GLN A 82 15.17 4.62 -5.03
N SER A 83 16.11 5.48 -5.42
CA SER A 83 15.77 6.83 -5.86
C SER A 83 14.87 6.77 -7.07
N GLU A 84 13.90 7.68 -7.15
CA GLU A 84 12.90 7.75 -8.21
C GLU A 84 12.03 6.48 -8.30
N GLY A 85 11.75 6.03 -9.51
CA GLY A 85 10.75 5.01 -9.80
C GLY A 85 11.29 3.59 -9.83
N ALA A 86 10.60 2.66 -9.17
CA ALA A 86 10.90 1.22 -9.21
C ALA A 86 9.62 0.37 -9.17
N SER A 87 9.69 -0.90 -9.60
CA SER A 87 8.57 -1.85 -9.48
C SER A 87 8.36 -2.38 -8.05
N SER A 88 9.29 -2.07 -7.14
CA SER A 88 9.15 -2.30 -5.71
C SER A 88 9.98 -1.23 -5.01
N ASN A 89 9.37 -0.43 -4.14
CA ASN A 89 10.05 0.68 -3.50
C ASN A 89 9.52 0.96 -2.10
N LYS A 90 10.35 1.63 -1.30
CA LYS A 90 9.88 2.41 -0.14
C LYS A 90 9.33 3.72 -0.70
N LEU A 91 8.19 4.19 -0.23
CA LEU A 91 7.49 5.34 -0.82
C LEU A 91 7.76 6.62 -0.03
N LYS A 92 8.17 7.69 -0.72
CA LYS A 92 8.38 9.04 -0.18
C LYS A 92 8.26 10.09 -1.29
N GLY A 93 7.07 10.66 -1.44
CA GLY A 93 6.79 11.77 -2.33
C GLY A 93 7.40 11.61 -3.72
N ASN A 94 8.23 12.57 -4.12
CA ASN A 94 8.96 12.56 -5.40
C ASN A 94 10.28 11.79 -5.35
N ASP A 95 10.83 11.53 -4.17
CA ASP A 95 12.17 10.97 -4.00
C ASP A 95 12.23 9.48 -4.31
N ASN A 96 11.15 8.75 -4.00
CA ASN A 96 11.04 7.31 -4.24
C ASN A 96 9.58 6.90 -4.38
N TYR A 97 9.24 6.28 -5.50
CA TYR A 97 7.87 5.96 -5.87
C TYR A 97 7.77 4.62 -6.60
N LEU A 98 6.57 4.04 -6.59
CA LEU A 98 6.28 2.82 -7.33
C LEU A 98 5.95 3.17 -8.79
N VAL A 99 6.48 2.41 -9.74
CA VAL A 99 6.19 2.54 -11.18
C VAL A 99 5.46 1.29 -11.66
N PHE A 100 4.42 1.52 -12.45
CA PHE A 100 3.62 0.47 -13.08
C PHE A 100 3.92 0.36 -14.59
N PRO A 101 3.65 -0.79 -15.23
CA PRO A 101 3.69 -0.92 -16.68
C PRO A 101 2.70 0.03 -17.38
N ASN A 102 3.11 0.76 -18.42
CA ASN A 102 2.23 1.67 -19.16
C ASN A 102 1.30 0.96 -20.16
N THR A 103 1.46 -0.34 -20.38
CA THR A 103 0.71 -1.09 -21.39
C THR A 103 -0.67 -1.55 -20.91
N ASN A 104 -0.96 -1.42 -19.62
CA ASN A 104 -2.10 -2.08 -18.99
C ASN A 104 -3.13 -1.06 -18.50
N THR A 105 -4.41 -1.36 -18.74
CA THR A 105 -5.55 -0.62 -18.17
C THR A 105 -5.89 -1.09 -16.76
N THR A 106 -5.33 -2.21 -16.30
CA THR A 106 -5.46 -2.70 -14.93
C THR A 106 -4.07 -2.90 -14.35
N GLN A 107 -3.84 -2.29 -13.19
CA GLN A 107 -2.60 -2.41 -12.44
C GLN A 107 -2.87 -3.13 -11.14
N TYR A 108 -1.99 -4.05 -10.75
CA TYR A 108 -2.02 -4.71 -9.45
C TYR A 108 -0.81 -4.31 -8.62
N PHE A 109 -1.01 -4.18 -7.32
CA PHE A 109 0.09 -4.02 -6.38
C PHE A 109 -0.28 -4.54 -4.99
N ASN A 110 0.75 -4.71 -4.19
CA ASN A 110 0.68 -4.92 -2.75
C ASN A 110 1.36 -3.76 -2.03
N ILE A 111 0.94 -3.49 -0.80
CA ILE A 111 1.51 -2.48 0.08
C ILE A 111 1.78 -3.15 1.43
N ALA A 112 2.70 -2.58 2.21
CA ALA A 112 2.97 -2.99 3.57
C ALA A 112 3.54 -1.80 4.35
N LEU A 113 3.51 -1.92 5.68
CA LEU A 113 4.09 -0.98 6.62
C LEU A 113 5.17 -1.69 7.43
N LEU A 114 6.41 -1.19 7.36
CA LEU A 114 7.56 -1.64 8.13
C LEU A 114 7.78 -0.72 9.34
N LEU A 115 7.52 -1.20 10.54
CA LEU A 115 7.64 -0.42 11.78
C LEU A 115 8.95 -0.77 12.50
N PRO A 116 9.88 0.19 12.67
CA PRO A 116 11.07 -0.03 13.48
C PRO A 116 10.75 -0.10 14.98
N CYS A 117 11.63 -0.77 15.74
CA CYS A 117 11.52 -0.90 17.19
C CYS A 117 11.55 0.42 17.96
N ASP A 118 12.08 1.48 17.37
CA ASP A 118 12.24 2.82 17.95
C ASP A 118 11.29 3.86 17.35
N ILE A 119 10.25 3.46 16.61
CA ILE A 119 9.21 4.38 16.14
C ILE A 119 8.48 5.05 17.31
N THR A 120 8.16 6.35 17.15
CA THR A 120 7.39 7.09 18.14
C THR A 120 5.98 6.49 18.24
N LEU A 121 5.52 6.21 19.47
CA LEU A 121 4.17 5.68 19.70
C LEU A 121 3.11 6.72 19.32
N GLY A 122 2.20 6.36 18.42
CA GLY A 122 1.12 7.25 18.00
C GLY A 122 0.30 6.72 16.82
N SER A 123 -0.60 7.56 16.31
CA SER A 123 -1.34 7.31 15.08
C SER A 123 -0.69 8.06 13.92
N TYR A 124 -0.44 7.34 12.83
CA TYR A 124 0.12 7.88 11.61
C TYR A 124 -0.92 7.86 10.50
N THR A 125 -0.90 8.89 9.67
CA THR A 125 -1.73 9.00 8.47
C THR A 125 -0.84 9.41 7.31
N ALA A 126 -1.12 8.82 6.15
CA ALA A 126 -0.45 9.10 4.89
C ALA A 126 -1.47 9.07 3.75
N THR A 127 -1.20 9.84 2.72
CA THR A 127 -1.97 9.90 1.48
C THR A 127 -1.26 9.11 0.40
N LEU A 128 -1.98 8.22 -0.27
CA LEU A 128 -1.51 7.56 -1.49
C LEU A 128 -2.01 8.33 -2.71
N GLN A 129 -1.10 8.67 -3.62
CA GLN A 129 -1.41 9.41 -4.84
C GLN A 129 -1.02 8.57 -6.06
N PHE A 130 -2.01 8.21 -6.86
CA PHE A 130 -1.77 7.58 -8.18
C PHE A 130 -1.80 8.65 -9.26
N ILE A 131 -0.78 8.64 -10.12
CA ILE A 131 -0.65 9.56 -11.24
C ILE A 131 -0.53 8.75 -12.52
N GLY A 132 -1.35 9.09 -13.51
CA GLY A 132 -1.27 8.57 -14.87
C GLY A 132 -1.56 9.68 -15.87
N TYR A 133 -0.90 9.63 -17.02
CA TYR A 133 -1.07 10.58 -18.12
C TYR A 133 -1.90 9.95 -19.24
N PHE A 134 -2.92 10.64 -19.72
CA PHE A 134 -3.87 10.11 -20.70
C PHE A 134 -4.12 11.11 -21.81
N SER A 135 -4.29 10.62 -23.04
CA SER A 135 -4.63 11.44 -24.22
C SER A 135 -6.13 11.76 -24.34
N ALA A 136 -6.95 11.18 -23.48
CA ALA A 136 -8.39 11.36 -23.44
C ALA A 136 -8.89 11.34 -21.99
N SER A 137 -10.14 11.77 -21.78
CA SER A 137 -10.81 11.68 -20.48
C SER A 137 -10.82 10.23 -19.98
N THR A 138 -10.36 10.03 -18.75
CA THR A 138 -10.18 8.70 -18.15
C THR A 138 -10.87 8.62 -16.80
N THR A 139 -11.53 7.49 -16.55
CA THR A 139 -11.98 7.13 -15.20
C THR A 139 -10.94 6.24 -14.54
N ILE A 140 -10.64 6.49 -13.26
CA ILE A 140 -9.73 5.69 -12.45
C ILE A 140 -10.53 5.16 -11.26
N THR A 141 -10.54 3.84 -11.08
CA THR A 141 -11.26 3.19 -9.99
C THR A 141 -10.34 2.24 -9.25
N TRP A 142 -10.32 2.39 -7.93
CA TRP A 142 -9.53 1.54 -7.04
C TRP A 142 -10.38 0.41 -6.50
N TYR A 143 -9.77 -0.76 -6.37
CA TYR A 143 -10.39 -1.95 -5.80
C TYR A 143 -9.40 -2.67 -4.88
N PHE A 144 -9.95 -3.46 -3.97
CA PHE A 144 -9.21 -4.39 -3.13
C PHE A 144 -9.86 -5.77 -3.19
N ASN A 145 -9.05 -6.82 -3.00
CA ASN A 145 -9.53 -8.19 -2.91
C ASN A 145 -10.16 -8.40 -1.52
N ASN A 146 -11.48 -8.44 -1.47
CA ASN A 146 -12.24 -8.41 -0.24
C ASN A 146 -12.34 -9.81 0.36
N ALA A 147 -11.55 -10.07 1.41
CA ALA A 147 -11.58 -11.34 2.13
C ALA A 147 -12.94 -11.58 2.82
N THR A 148 -13.63 -10.53 3.27
CA THR A 148 -14.96 -10.63 3.87
C THR A 148 -15.99 -11.19 2.88
N ASN A 149 -15.82 -10.90 1.59
CA ASN A 149 -16.67 -11.44 0.50
C ASN A 149 -16.10 -12.75 -0.09
N GLY A 150 -15.23 -13.45 0.63
CA GLY A 150 -14.64 -14.73 0.20
C GLY A 150 -13.54 -14.59 -0.85
N GLY A 151 -12.97 -13.40 -1.04
CA GLY A 151 -11.85 -13.19 -1.95
C GLY A 151 -10.63 -14.03 -1.58
N THR A 152 -10.04 -14.65 -2.58
CA THR A 152 -8.80 -15.43 -2.48
C THR A 152 -7.84 -15.06 -3.59
N GLU A 153 -6.62 -15.61 -3.58
CA GLU A 153 -5.67 -15.40 -4.67
C GLU A 153 -6.17 -16.02 -5.99
N ALA A 154 -6.68 -17.24 -5.94
CA ALA A 154 -7.15 -17.97 -7.12
C ALA A 154 -8.53 -17.50 -7.62
N SER A 155 -9.31 -16.84 -6.76
CA SER A 155 -10.65 -16.35 -7.07
C SER A 155 -10.88 -15.04 -6.30
N PRO A 156 -10.37 -13.91 -6.81
CA PRO A 156 -10.47 -12.64 -6.11
C PRO A 156 -11.91 -12.10 -6.13
N SER A 157 -12.32 -11.51 -5.02
CA SER A 157 -13.64 -10.89 -4.84
C SER A 157 -13.47 -9.38 -4.71
N TRP A 158 -13.60 -8.66 -5.83
CA TRP A 158 -13.25 -7.23 -5.89
C TRP A 158 -14.33 -6.35 -5.28
N SER A 159 -13.93 -5.46 -4.37
CA SER A 159 -14.78 -4.38 -3.84
C SER A 159 -14.17 -3.03 -4.16
N THR A 160 -15.01 -2.04 -4.48
CA THR A 160 -14.58 -0.68 -4.81
C THR A 160 -14.07 0.04 -3.57
N TRP A 161 -12.94 0.73 -3.69
CA TRP A 161 -12.31 1.50 -2.63
C TRP A 161 -12.87 2.93 -2.65
N GLY A 162 -14.10 3.10 -2.17
CA GLY A 162 -14.92 4.28 -2.49
C GLY A 162 -14.78 5.50 -1.58
N ASN A 163 -14.42 5.37 -0.28
CA ASN A 163 -14.51 6.50 0.66
C ASN A 163 -13.52 6.47 1.84
N TYR A 164 -12.55 5.56 1.88
CA TYR A 164 -12.01 5.13 3.18
C TYR A 164 -10.54 4.71 3.18
N SER A 165 -9.85 5.06 4.26
CA SER A 165 -8.45 4.75 4.54
C SER A 165 -8.14 3.25 4.53
N ILE A 166 -6.92 2.88 4.11
CA ILE A 166 -6.32 1.61 4.54
C ILE A 166 -5.87 1.77 5.98
N TYR A 167 -6.17 0.76 6.79
CA TYR A 167 -5.66 0.59 8.13
C TYR A 167 -4.68 -0.58 8.12
N PHE A 168 -3.43 -0.29 8.48
CA PHE A 168 -2.45 -1.30 8.83
C PHE A 168 -2.65 -1.69 10.29
N THR A 169 -2.91 -2.97 10.57
CA THR A 169 -3.30 -3.42 11.91
C THR A 169 -2.50 -4.62 12.37
N GLY A 170 -2.49 -4.82 13.69
CA GLY A 170 -2.01 -6.07 14.28
C GLY A 170 -2.94 -7.24 13.99
N ALA A 171 -2.42 -8.45 14.22
CA ALA A 171 -3.15 -9.70 14.02
C ALA A 171 -4.49 -9.77 14.78
N ASN A 172 -5.43 -10.55 14.20
CA ASN A 172 -6.75 -10.81 14.77
C ASN A 172 -7.64 -9.55 14.89
N SER A 173 -7.49 -8.61 13.96
CA SER A 173 -8.48 -7.54 13.81
C SER A 173 -9.79 -8.12 13.26
N SER A 174 -10.89 -7.37 13.42
CA SER A 174 -12.22 -7.81 13.00
C SER A 174 -12.94 -6.70 12.25
N THR A 175 -14.08 -7.04 11.63
CA THR A 175 -14.91 -6.09 10.87
C THR A 175 -15.44 -4.90 11.70
N SER A 176 -15.32 -4.94 13.03
CA SER A 176 -15.77 -3.87 13.95
C SER A 176 -14.69 -3.38 14.89
N THR A 177 -13.47 -3.94 14.85
CA THR A 177 -12.39 -3.57 15.78
C THR A 177 -11.03 -3.76 15.13
N MET A 178 -10.29 -2.66 14.95
CA MET A 178 -8.91 -2.68 14.51
C MET A 178 -7.97 -2.84 15.73
N LYS A 179 -7.00 -3.76 15.64
CA LYS A 179 -5.98 -3.97 16.66
C LYS A 179 -4.74 -3.14 16.36
N ALA A 180 -4.15 -2.56 17.39
CA ALA A 180 -2.87 -1.86 17.26
C ALA A 180 -1.76 -2.85 16.84
N ILE A 181 -0.80 -2.36 16.06
CA ILE A 181 0.43 -3.08 15.77
C ILE A 181 1.32 -3.03 17.01
N ILE A 182 1.92 -4.17 17.38
CA ILE A 182 2.87 -4.25 18.49
C ILE A 182 4.26 -3.92 17.96
N ILE A 183 4.88 -2.86 18.49
CA ILE A 183 6.27 -2.51 18.16
C ILE A 183 7.20 -3.64 18.63
N PRO A 184 8.15 -4.10 17.79
CA PRO A 184 9.05 -5.17 18.17
C PRO A 184 10.08 -4.66 19.18
N GLN A 185 10.60 -5.56 20.04
CA GLN A 185 11.66 -5.21 20.98
C GLN A 185 12.98 -4.85 20.28
N SER A 186 13.21 -5.36 19.07
CA SER A 186 14.37 -5.06 18.23
C SER A 186 14.05 -5.21 16.75
N GLY A 187 14.82 -4.53 15.90
CA GLY A 187 14.68 -4.60 14.44
C GLY A 187 13.40 -3.95 13.94
N ASN A 188 12.73 -4.61 12.99
CA ASN A 188 11.51 -4.10 12.36
C ASN A 188 10.40 -5.15 12.44
N ALA A 189 9.16 -4.70 12.64
CA ALA A 189 7.96 -5.48 12.46
C ALA A 189 7.28 -5.07 11.15
N ILE A 190 6.47 -5.95 10.60
CA ILE A 190 5.62 -5.64 9.45
C ILE A 190 4.17 -5.78 9.91
N ASN A 191 3.27 -4.97 9.37
CA ASN A 191 1.84 -5.12 9.65
C ASN A 191 1.37 -6.56 9.33
N ASP A 192 0.53 -7.11 10.21
CA ASP A 192 -0.02 -8.45 10.04
C ASP A 192 -1.21 -8.45 9.08
N GLU A 193 -2.04 -7.40 9.15
CA GLU A 193 -3.29 -7.32 8.41
C GLU A 193 -3.51 -5.91 7.83
N GLU A 194 -4.35 -5.86 6.80
CA GLU A 194 -4.76 -4.63 6.13
C GLU A 194 -6.28 -4.61 5.96
N TRP A 195 -6.87 -3.46 6.25
CA TRP A 195 -8.32 -3.30 6.30
C TRP A 195 -8.75 -1.99 5.65
N ILE A 196 -9.89 -2.02 4.97
CA ILE A 196 -10.56 -0.85 4.38
C ILE A 196 -11.81 -0.57 5.21
N GLN A 197 -11.97 0.65 5.73
CA GLN A 197 -13.27 1.06 6.28
C GLN A 197 -14.30 1.15 5.13
N VAL A 198 -15.58 0.85 5.37
CA VAL A 198 -16.60 0.83 4.31
C VAL A 198 -17.92 1.53 4.67
N SER A 199 -18.10 1.90 5.94
CA SER A 199 -19.23 2.69 6.47
C SER A 199 -18.92 3.20 7.86
#